data_AF-A0A7J5PBK5-F1
#
_entry.id   AF-A0A7J5PBK5-F1
#
_cell.length_a   1.000
_cell.length_b   1.000
_cell.length_c   1.000
_cell.angle_alpha   90.00
_cell.angle_beta   90.00
_cell.angle_gamma   90.00
#
_symmetry.space_group_name_H-M   'P 1'
#
loop_
_entity.id
_entity.type
_entity.pdbx_description
1 polymer ?
#
loop_
_entity_poly.entity_id
_entity_poly.type
_entity_poly.pdbx_seq_one_letter_code
_entity_poly.pdbx_strand_id
1 'polypeptide(L)'
;FFLFYVFCCAVSICAVVFVLLSEMYPTKVRGLAMSIAGFALWIGTYLIGQLTPWMLQNLTPAGTFFLFAVMCVPYMLIVWKLVPETTGKSLEEIERYWTRSE
;
A
#
# COMPACT_ATOMS: atom_id res chain seq x y z
N PHE A 1 -27.53 -6.29 -1.44
CA PHE A 1 -26.32 -7.05 -1.80
C PHE A 1 -25.12 -6.13 -2.05
N PHE A 2 -25.19 -5.20 -3.02
CA PHE A 2 -24.10 -4.24 -3.31
C PHE A 2 -23.67 -3.39 -2.09
N LEU A 3 -24.62 -2.76 -1.37
CA LEU A 3 -24.31 -1.95 -0.18
C LEU A 3 -23.67 -2.76 0.96
N PHE A 4 -24.06 -4.03 1.11
CA PHE A 4 -23.49 -4.93 2.11
C PHE A 4 -22.05 -5.34 1.75
N TYR A 5 -21.79 -5.60 0.47
CA TYR A 5 -20.43 -5.83 -0.05
C TYR A 5 -19.54 -4.61 0.16
N VAL A 6 -20.03 -3.40 -0.16
CA VAL A 6 -19.28 -2.15 0.06
C VAL A 6 -19.01 -1.93 1.55
N PHE A 7 -19.97 -2.20 2.42
CA PHE A 7 -19.79 -2.10 3.87
C PHE A 7 -18.71 -3.06 4.39
N CYS A 8 -18.75 -4.34 4.00
CA CYS A 8 -17.72 -5.31 4.35
C CYS A 8 -16.34 -4.90 3.81
N CYS A 9 -16.28 -4.35 2.60
CA CYS A 9 -15.03 -3.88 2.00
C CYS A 9 -14.48 -2.65 2.73
N ALA A 10 -15.35 -1.74 3.19
CA ALA A 10 -14.99 -0.56 3.97
C ALA A 10 -14.52 -0.90 5.40
N VAL A 11 -14.90 -2.05 5.96
CA VAL A 11 -14.40 -2.53 7.26
C VAL A 11 -13.16 -3.43 7.10
N SER A 12 -12.85 -3.83 5.86
CA SER A 12 -11.74 -4.72 5.57
C SER A 12 -10.37 -4.03 5.69
N ILE A 13 -9.32 -4.85 5.58
CA ILE A 13 -7.90 -4.45 5.57
C ILE A 13 -7.64 -3.27 4.62
N CYS A 14 -8.37 -3.15 3.51
CA CYS A 14 -8.21 -2.03 2.58
C CYS A 14 -8.40 -0.68 3.27
N ALA A 15 -9.45 -0.50 4.05
CA ALA A 15 -9.69 0.77 4.73
C ALA A 15 -8.69 1.00 5.87
N VAL A 16 -8.34 -0.06 6.60
CA VAL A 16 -7.38 0.02 7.71
C VAL A 16 -6.00 0.47 7.23
N VAL A 17 -5.53 -0.02 6.08
CA VAL A 17 -4.23 0.39 5.51
C VAL A 17 -4.21 1.88 5.18
N PHE A 18 -5.27 2.42 4.57
CA PHE A 18 -5.33 3.85 4.27
C PHE A 18 -5.43 4.71 5.53
N VAL A 19 -6.13 4.24 6.56
CA VAL A 19 -6.22 4.93 7.85
C VAL A 19 -4.84 4.99 8.52
N LEU A 20 -4.15 3.85 8.62
CA LEU A 20 -2.80 3.77 9.18
C LEU A 20 -1.81 4.65 8.41
N LEU A 21 -1.87 4.65 7.07
CA LEU A 21 -1.03 5.52 6.25
C LEU A 21 -1.29 7.00 6.57
N SER A 22 -2.55 7.37 6.79
CA SER A 22 -2.95 8.73 7.16
C SER A 22 -2.51 9.13 8.58
N GLU A 23 -2.29 8.16 9.47
CA GLU A 23 -1.77 8.38 10.83
C GLU A 23 -0.25 8.46 10.88
N MET A 24 0.44 7.85 9.90
CA MET A 24 1.90 7.93 9.77
C MET A 24 2.39 9.30 9.31
N TYR A 25 1.60 10.03 8.52
CA TYR A 25 2.03 11.30 7.93
C TYR A 25 1.61 12.52 8.78
N PRO A 26 2.50 13.52 8.96
CA PRO A 26 2.17 14.75 9.67
C PRO A 26 0.99 15.47 9.02
N THR A 27 0.11 16.04 9.84
CA THR A 27 -1.14 16.70 9.39
C THR A 27 -0.94 17.72 8.27
N LYS A 28 0.20 18.41 8.24
CA LYS A 28 0.56 19.41 7.21
C LYS A 28 0.81 18.83 5.83
N VAL A 29 1.37 17.62 5.73
CA VAL A 29 1.76 16.99 4.45
C VAL A 29 0.90 15.77 4.11
N ARG A 30 0.06 15.31 5.03
CA ARG A 30 -0.81 14.15 4.90
C ARG A 30 -1.64 14.15 3.62
N GLY A 31 -2.25 15.28 3.27
CA GLY A 31 -3.06 15.39 2.05
C GLY A 31 -2.24 15.07 0.79
N LEU A 32 -1.07 15.70 0.66
CA LEU A 32 -0.17 15.49 -0.49
C LEU A 32 0.40 14.06 -0.51
N ALA A 33 0.85 13.55 0.63
CA ALA A 33 1.40 12.22 0.75
C ALA A 33 0.38 11.13 0.37
N MET A 34 -0.86 11.26 0.85
CA MET A 34 -1.95 10.34 0.52
C MET A 34 -2.34 10.41 -0.97
N SER A 35 -2.33 11.60 -1.58
CA SER A 35 -2.59 11.74 -3.02
C SER A 35 -1.52 11.08 -3.88
N ILE A 36 -0.23 11.24 -3.53
CA ILE A 36 0.88 10.60 -4.25
C ILE A 36 0.82 9.07 -4.09
N ALA A 37 0.56 8.59 -2.87
CA ALA A 37 0.40 7.16 -2.61
C ALA A 37 -0.78 6.56 -3.40
N GLY A 38 -1.93 7.26 -3.42
CA GLY A 38 -3.08 6.87 -4.21
C GLY A 38 -2.77 6.84 -5.71
N PHE A 39 -2.11 7.87 -6.24
CA PHE A 39 -1.72 7.92 -7.64
C PHE A 39 -0.78 6.76 -8.03
N ALA A 40 0.22 6.46 -7.20
CA ALA A 40 1.11 5.33 -7.41
C ALA A 40 0.35 3.99 -7.38
N LEU A 41 -0.60 3.82 -6.46
CA LEU A 41 -1.45 2.62 -6.38
C LEU A 41 -2.28 2.44 -7.67
N TRP A 42 -2.93 3.51 -8.14
CA TRP A 42 -3.76 3.45 -9.35
C TRP A 42 -2.93 3.17 -10.60
N ILE A 43 -1.75 3.78 -10.72
CA ILE A 43 -0.81 3.50 -11.81
C ILE A 43 -0.36 2.04 -11.78
N GLY A 44 0.04 1.53 -10.62
CA GLY A 44 0.46 0.14 -10.49
C GLY A 44 -0.66 -0.83 -10.84
N THR A 45 -1.88 -0.54 -10.38
CA THR A 45 -3.07 -1.34 -10.69
C THR A 45 -3.36 -1.34 -12.20
N TYR A 46 -3.25 -0.18 -12.85
CA TYR A 46 -3.44 -0.06 -14.30
C TYR A 46 -2.37 -0.85 -15.08
N LEU A 47 -1.09 -0.68 -14.72
CA LEU A 47 0.04 -1.38 -15.33
C LEU A 47 -0.10 -2.90 -15.20
N ILE A 48 -0.39 -3.40 -14.00
CA ILE A 48 -0.61 -4.84 -13.78
C ILE A 48 -1.80 -5.32 -14.58
N GLY A 49 -2.91 -4.57 -14.60
CA GLY A 49 -4.11 -4.92 -15.37
C GLY A 49 -3.85 -5.05 -16.87
N GLN A 50 -3.00 -4.19 -17.45
CA GLN A 50 -2.60 -4.27 -18.86
C GLN A 50 -1.54 -5.34 -19.13
N LEU A 51 -0.59 -5.50 -18.21
CA LEU A 51 0.53 -6.43 -18.39
C LEU A 51 0.10 -7.89 -18.18
N THR A 52 -0.88 -8.15 -17.30
CA THR A 52 -1.39 -9.48 -16.98
C THR A 52 -1.85 -10.27 -18.20
N PRO A 53 -2.72 -9.76 -19.10
CA PRO A 53 -3.13 -10.50 -20.30
C PRO A 53 -1.97 -10.75 -21.27
N TRP A 54 -1.05 -9.79 -21.42
CA TRP A 54 0.15 -9.98 -22.25
C TRP A 54 1.08 -11.05 -21.66
N MET A 55 1.25 -11.06 -20.34
CA MET A 55 2.03 -12.08 -19.64
C MET A 55 1.35 -13.45 -19.73
N LEU A 56 0.04 -13.56 -19.59
CA LEU A 56 -0.68 -14.84 -19.72
C LEU A 56 -0.59 -15.46 -21.12
N GLN A 57 -0.45 -14.63 -22.16
CA GLN A 57 -0.30 -15.09 -23.54
C GLN A 57 1.14 -15.52 -23.87
N ASN A 58 2.15 -14.84 -23.32
CA ASN A 58 3.56 -15.09 -23.63
C ASN A 58 4.26 -15.99 -22.59
N LEU A 59 3.85 -15.91 -21.33
CA LEU A 59 4.25 -16.78 -20.22
C LEU A 59 3.06 -17.65 -19.84
N THR A 60 3.26 -18.96 -19.81
CA THR A 60 2.32 -19.92 -19.21
C THR A 60 1.80 -19.40 -17.86
N PRO A 61 0.53 -19.62 -17.47
CA PRO A 61 -0.06 -19.06 -16.25
C PRO A 61 0.82 -19.20 -15.00
N ALA A 62 1.48 -20.36 -14.84
CA ALA A 62 2.42 -20.62 -13.75
C ALA A 62 3.59 -19.60 -13.68
N GLY A 63 4.15 -19.20 -14.82
CA GLY A 63 5.24 -18.22 -14.89
C GLY A 63 4.80 -16.81 -14.48
N THR A 64 3.58 -16.41 -14.87
CA THR A 64 3.00 -15.11 -14.51
C THR A 64 2.73 -14.99 -13.01
N PHE A 65 2.12 -16.02 -12.41
CA PHE A 65 1.90 -16.04 -10.95
C PHE A 65 3.21 -16.14 -10.16
N PHE A 66 4.19 -16.88 -10.64
CA PHE A 66 5.50 -16.95 -10.01
C PHE A 66 6.22 -15.59 -10.04
N LEU A 67 6.13 -14.86 -11.16
CA LEU A 67 6.71 -13.52 -11.26
C LEU A 67 6.04 -12.54 -10.27
N PHE A 68 4.71 -12.57 -10.15
CA PHE A 68 4.02 -11.77 -9.13
C PHE A 68 4.42 -12.15 -7.70
N ALA A 69 4.58 -13.44 -7.40
CA ALA A 69 5.04 -13.90 -6.10
C ALA A 69 6.47 -13.39 -5.78
N VAL A 70 7.37 -13.42 -6.76
CA VAL A 70 8.73 -12.90 -6.60
C VAL A 70 8.73 -11.39 -6.38
N MET A 71 7.85 -10.64 -7.05
CA MET A 71 7.73 -9.18 -6.85
C MET A 71 7.20 -8.80 -5.45
N CYS A 72 6.50 -9.70 -4.76
CA CYS A 72 6.09 -9.48 -3.37
C CYS A 72 7.27 -9.53 -2.37
N VAL A 73 8.36 -10.23 -2.69
CA VAL A 73 9.53 -10.36 -1.80
C VAL A 73 10.25 -9.02 -1.53
N PRO A 74 10.65 -8.23 -2.55
CA PRO A 74 11.27 -6.93 -2.29
C PRO A 74 10.30 -5.97 -1.61
N TYR A 75 9.00 -6.03 -1.93
CA TYR A 75 7.98 -5.25 -1.21
C TYR A 75 7.96 -5.59 0.28
N MET A 76 7.92 -6.88 0.63
CA MET A 76 7.95 -7.34 2.01
C MET A 76 9.22 -6.90 2.74
N LEU A 77 10.39 -6.95 2.09
CA LEU A 77 11.66 -6.51 2.67
C LEU A 77 11.68 -4.99 2.91
N ILE A 78 11.14 -4.21 1.98
CA ILE A 78 11.02 -2.74 2.12
C ILE A 78 10.09 -2.41 3.27
N VAL A 79 8.92 -3.05 3.35
CA VAL A 79 7.98 -2.83 4.45
C VAL A 79 8.65 -3.19 5.79
N TRP A 80 9.31 -4.33 5.87
CA TRP A 80 9.95 -4.77 7.12
C TRP A 80 11.11 -3.88 7.59
N LYS A 81 11.87 -3.26 6.66
CA LYS A 81 13.00 -2.39 7.03
C LYS A 81 12.67 -0.91 7.13
N LEU A 82 11.82 -0.38 6.24
CA LEU A 82 11.56 1.07 6.13
C LEU A 82 10.28 1.51 6.83
N VAL A 83 9.33 0.62 7.09
CA VAL A 83 8.12 0.97 7.83
C VAL A 83 8.38 0.73 9.32
N PRO A 84 8.64 1.78 10.13
CA PRO A 84 8.71 1.60 11.57
C PRO A 84 7.34 1.14 12.07
N GLU A 85 7.30 0.18 13.00
CA GLU A 85 6.05 -0.23 13.63
C GLU A 85 5.37 1.00 14.25
N THR A 86 4.22 1.38 13.69
CA THR A 86 3.37 2.48 14.16
C THR A 86 2.31 2.00 15.15
N THR A 87 2.20 0.68 15.35
CA THR A 87 1.26 0.07 16.26
C THR A 87 1.61 0.41 17.72
N GLY A 88 0.75 1.20 18.36
CA GLY A 88 0.85 1.53 19.79
C GLY A 88 1.62 2.81 20.13
N LYS A 89 2.01 3.62 19.13
CA LYS A 89 2.64 4.94 19.36
C LYS A 89 1.66 6.07 19.07
N SER A 90 1.73 7.13 19.89
CA SER A 90 0.94 8.33 19.65
C SER A 90 1.41 9.05 18.37
N LEU A 91 0.49 9.71 17.65
CA LEU A 91 0.82 10.51 16.45
C LEU A 91 1.96 11.51 16.71
N GLU A 92 2.01 12.10 17.91
CA GLU A 92 3.04 13.05 18.32
C GLU A 92 4.42 12.41 18.58
N GLU A 93 4.49 11.13 18.96
CA GLU A 93 5.76 10.40 19.10
C GLU A 93 6.32 10.00 17.73
N ILE A 94 5.46 9.65 16.78
CA ILE A 94 5.84 9.37 15.39
C ILE A 94 6.36 10.66 14.75
N GLU A 95 5.64 11.78 14.91
CA GLU A 95 6.09 13.09 14.40
C GLU A 95 7.41 13.53 15.04
N ARG A 96 7.61 13.31 16.35
CA ARG A 96 8.91 13.57 17.01
C ARG A 96 10.03 12.66 16.51
N TYR A 97 9.76 11.40 16.19
CA TYR A 97 10.76 10.48 15.64
C TYR A 97 11.24 10.94 14.24
N TRP A 98 10.34 11.42 13.40
CA TRP A 98 10.69 11.91 12.06
C TRP A 98 11.32 13.32 12.08
N THR A 99 10.89 14.19 13.00
CA THR A 99 11.37 15.58 13.08
C THR A 99 12.70 15.70 13.83
N ARG A 100 13.04 14.77 14.73
CA ARG A 100 14.33 14.72 15.45
C ARG A 100 15.36 13.91 14.67
N SER A 101 15.60 14.31 13.43
CA SER A 101 16.76 13.89 12.63
C SER A 101 17.70 15.05 12.31
N GLU A 102 17.75 16.03 13.22
CA GLU A 102 18.90 16.94 13.40
C GLU A 102 19.69 16.56 14.65
#